data_AF-A0A429BJU5-F1
#
_entry.id   AF-A0A429BJU5-F1
#
_cell.length_a   1.000
_cell.length_b   1.000
_cell.length_c   1.000
_cell.angle_alpha   90.00
_cell.angle_beta   90.00
_cell.angle_gamma   90.00
#
_symmetry.space_group_name_H-M   'P 1'
#
loop_
_entity.id
_entity.type
_entity.pdbx_description
1 polymer ?
#
loop_
_entity_poly.entity_id
_entity_poly.type
_entity_poly.pdbx_seq_one_letter_code
_entity_poly.pdbx_strand_id
1 'polypeptide(L)'
;MPEMPRFAAWLRKWADRLDDNGAIKRAGVSFTFENGKGQAIRDDGKGCPLYFVQSDYERAHAEADSSQPDPKLEEARRFIGAVIAAQEEERRRG
;
A
#
# COMPACT_ATOMS: atom_id res chain seq x y z
N MET A 1 5.19 -6.30 -25.85
CA MET A 1 4.50 -7.60 -25.84
C MET A 1 4.35 -8.01 -27.30
N PRO A 2 4.63 -9.27 -27.68
CA PRO A 2 4.41 -9.70 -29.06
C PRO A 2 2.94 -9.48 -29.43
N GLU A 3 2.68 -9.12 -30.68
CA GLU A 3 1.33 -8.92 -31.25
C GLU A 3 0.45 -10.14 -30.92
N MET A 4 -0.41 -10.05 -29.91
CA MET A 4 -1.39 -11.11 -29.66
C MET A 4 -2.37 -11.11 -30.82
N PRO A 5 -2.68 -12.27 -31.44
CA PRO A 5 -3.68 -12.33 -32.50
C PRO A 5 -4.98 -11.70 -31.99
N ARG A 6 -5.69 -10.93 -32.84
CA ARG A 6 -6.92 -10.20 -32.45
C ARG A 6 -7.92 -11.06 -31.65
N PHE A 7 -7.98 -12.35 -31.95
CA PHE A 7 -8.81 -13.31 -31.23
C PHE A 7 -8.36 -13.57 -29.78
N ALA A 8 -7.05 -13.72 -29.55
CA ALA A 8 -6.50 -13.88 -28.20
C ALA A 8 -6.71 -12.63 -27.34
N ALA A 9 -6.54 -11.44 -27.93
CA ALA A 9 -6.84 -10.18 -27.25
C ALA A 9 -8.34 -10.05 -26.89
N TRP A 10 -9.21 -10.50 -27.79
CA TRP A 10 -10.65 -10.55 -27.54
C TRP A 10 -11.02 -11.52 -26.43
N LEU A 11 -10.48 -12.74 -26.44
CA LEU A 11 -10.68 -13.73 -25.37
C LEU A 11 -10.19 -13.22 -24.03
N ARG A 12 -9.00 -12.58 -24.00
CA ARG A 12 -8.46 -11.99 -22.77
C ARG A 12 -9.39 -10.92 -22.21
N LYS A 13 -9.92 -10.03 -23.06
CA LYS A 13 -10.88 -9.00 -22.65
C LYS A 13 -12.16 -9.60 -22.06
N TRP A 14 -12.64 -10.72 -22.60
CA TRP A 14 -13.80 -11.42 -22.05
C TRP A 14 -13.49 -12.13 -20.74
N ALA A 15 -12.33 -12.78 -20.63
CA ALA A 15 -11.88 -13.41 -19.39
C ALA A 15 -11.76 -12.37 -18.27
N ASP A 16 -11.08 -11.24 -18.51
CA ASP A 16 -10.95 -10.16 -17.54
C ASP A 16 -12.31 -9.52 -17.19
N ARG A 17 -13.31 -9.58 -18.09
CA ARG A 17 -14.67 -9.09 -17.82
C ARG A 17 -15.52 -10.07 -16.98
N LEU A 18 -15.30 -11.37 -17.15
CA LEU A 18 -16.00 -12.41 -16.38
C LEU A 18 -15.39 -12.60 -14.99
N ASP A 19 -14.06 -12.42 -14.88
CA ASP A 19 -13.30 -12.49 -13.64
C ASP A 19 -12.50 -11.20 -13.45
N ASP A 20 -13.19 -10.12 -13.07
CA ASP A 20 -12.55 -8.83 -12.79
C ASP A 20 -11.60 -8.89 -11.58
N ASN A 21 -11.87 -9.81 -10.64
CA ASN A 21 -11.08 -9.97 -9.43
C ASN A 21 -9.72 -10.63 -9.72
N GLY A 22 -9.68 -11.63 -10.59
CA GLY A 22 -8.45 -12.29 -11.08
C GLY A 22 -7.77 -11.57 -12.24
N ALA A 23 -8.40 -10.53 -12.81
CA ALA A 23 -7.83 -9.75 -13.91
C ALA A 23 -6.56 -9.01 -13.47
N ILE A 24 -5.50 -9.10 -14.29
CA ILE A 24 -4.26 -8.35 -14.08
C ILE A 24 -4.47 -6.92 -14.56
N LYS A 25 -4.35 -5.96 -13.65
CA LYS A 25 -4.51 -4.52 -13.88
C LYS A 25 -3.16 -3.82 -13.76
N ARG A 26 -2.97 -2.75 -14.55
CA ARG A 26 -1.72 -1.96 -14.54
C ARG A 26 -1.80 -0.91 -13.45
N ALA A 27 -0.74 -0.76 -12.66
CA ALA A 27 -0.72 0.14 -11.51
C ALA A 27 -0.52 1.62 -11.83
N GLY A 28 -0.28 1.97 -13.10
CA GLY A 28 0.06 3.35 -13.49
C GLY A 28 1.47 3.80 -13.09
N VAL A 29 2.21 2.98 -12.33
CA VAL A 29 3.59 3.22 -11.90
C VAL A 29 4.53 2.10 -12.39
N SER A 30 5.82 2.38 -12.33
CA SER A 30 6.92 1.51 -12.73
C SER A 30 7.97 1.42 -11.63
N PHE A 31 8.62 0.28 -11.51
CA PHE A 31 9.74 0.03 -10.61
C PHE A 31 11.07 0.09 -11.37
N THR A 32 12.10 0.67 -10.78
CA THR A 32 13.45 0.67 -11.34
C THR A 32 14.54 0.70 -10.27
N PHE A 33 15.78 0.44 -10.67
CA PHE A 33 16.97 0.64 -9.85
C PHE A 33 17.73 1.87 -10.36
N GLU A 34 17.79 2.92 -9.55
CA GLU A 34 18.54 4.14 -9.84
C GLU A 34 19.95 4.05 -9.25
N ASN A 35 20.95 4.39 -10.05
CA ASN A 35 22.35 4.37 -9.62
C ASN A 35 22.55 5.35 -8.45
N GLY A 36 23.14 4.86 -7.34
CA GLY A 36 23.39 5.64 -6.12
C GLY A 36 22.16 5.90 -5.23
N LYS A 37 20.95 5.49 -5.64
CA LYS A 37 19.72 5.67 -4.85
C LYS A 37 19.00 4.35 -4.52
N GLY A 38 19.29 3.29 -5.28
CA GLY A 38 18.67 1.99 -5.07
C GLY A 38 17.30 1.89 -5.72
N GLN A 39 16.32 1.38 -4.99
CA GLN A 39 14.99 1.05 -5.53
C GLN A 39 14.13 2.31 -5.66
N ALA A 40 13.49 2.51 -6.81
CA ALA A 40 12.62 3.66 -7.06
C ALA A 40 11.30 3.25 -7.73
N ILE A 41 10.19 3.83 -7.27
CA ILE A 41 8.88 3.76 -7.92
C ILE A 41 8.66 5.08 -8.68
N ARG A 42 8.25 4.99 -9.94
CA ARG A 42 8.11 6.10 -10.88
C ARG A 42 6.73 6.11 -11.53
N ASP A 43 6.22 7.28 -11.84
CA ASP A 43 4.97 7.51 -12.58
C ASP A 43 5.21 7.99 -14.03
N ASP A 44 6.45 8.37 -14.38
CA ASP A 44 6.84 8.85 -15.71
C ASP A 44 6.93 7.76 -16.80
N GLY A 45 6.47 6.55 -16.48
CA GLY A 45 6.45 5.41 -17.38
C GLY A 45 7.83 4.77 -17.63
N LYS A 46 8.92 5.25 -17.00
CA LYS A 46 10.24 4.63 -17.12
C LYS A 46 10.46 3.53 -16.10
N GLY A 47 11.13 2.46 -16.51
CA GLY A 47 11.36 1.27 -15.68
C GLY A 47 10.40 0.11 -15.99
N CYS A 48 10.37 -0.87 -15.10
CA CYS A 48 9.52 -2.04 -15.22
C CYS A 48 8.10 -1.71 -14.73
N PRO A 49 7.07 -1.72 -15.60
CA PRO A 49 5.70 -1.41 -15.18
C PRO A 49 5.20 -2.40 -14.13
N LEU A 50 4.53 -1.88 -13.11
CA LEU A 50 3.91 -2.70 -12.06
C LEU A 50 2.48 -3.08 -12.44
N TYR A 51 2.12 -4.30 -12.07
CA TYR A 51 0.80 -4.89 -12.28
C TYR A 51 0.33 -5.55 -10.98
N PHE A 52 -0.98 -5.59 -10.79
CA PHE A 52 -1.62 -6.24 -9.65
C PHE A 52 -2.89 -6.95 -10.10
N VAL A 53 -3.37 -7.89 -9.28
CA VAL A 53 -4.75 -8.39 -9.38
C VAL A 53 -5.63 -7.55 -8.46
N GLN A 54 -6.90 -7.37 -8.81
CA GLN A 54 -7.82 -6.48 -8.08
C GLN A 54 -7.94 -6.88 -6.59
N SER A 55 -7.99 -8.18 -6.29
CA SER A 55 -8.06 -8.68 -4.91
C SER A 55 -6.83 -8.31 -4.07
N ASP A 56 -5.64 -8.34 -4.69
CA ASP A 56 -4.39 -7.95 -4.03
C ASP A 56 -4.31 -6.44 -3.83
N TYR A 57 -4.85 -5.66 -4.77
CA TYR A 57 -4.94 -4.21 -4.65
C TYR A 57 -5.85 -3.77 -3.51
N GLU A 58 -7.05 -4.38 -3.40
CA GLU A 58 -7.98 -4.09 -2.31
C GLU A 58 -7.40 -4.48 -0.95
N ARG A 59 -6.76 -5.65 -0.86
CA ARG A 59 -6.05 -6.08 0.35
C ARG A 59 -4.93 -5.11 0.72
N ALA A 60 -4.08 -4.75 -0.24
CA ALA A 60 -2.98 -3.83 0.00
C ALA A 60 -3.46 -2.45 0.46
N HIS A 61 -4.59 -1.96 -0.07
CA HIS A 61 -5.21 -0.72 0.44
C HIS A 61 -5.75 -0.87 1.85
N ALA A 62 -6.44 -1.97 2.17
CA ALA A 62 -6.94 -2.23 3.51
C ALA A 62 -5.80 -2.36 4.55
N GLU A 63 -4.67 -2.97 4.17
CA GLU A 63 -3.48 -3.09 5.02
C GLU A 63 -2.70 -1.77 5.13
N ALA A 64 -2.68 -0.96 4.07
CA ALA A 64 -1.97 0.32 4.04
C ALA A 64 -2.74 1.45 4.76
N ASP A 65 -4.06 1.33 4.91
CA ASP A 65 -4.87 2.28 5.66
C ASP A 65 -4.50 2.24 7.16
N SER A 66 -3.49 3.06 7.50
CA SER A 66 -2.93 3.28 8.84
C SER A 66 -3.89 3.89 9.87
N SER A 67 -5.20 3.92 9.59
CA SER A 67 -6.23 4.34 10.55
C SER A 67 -6.40 3.38 11.72
N GLN A 68 -5.76 2.20 11.69
CA GLN A 68 -5.60 1.41 12.90
C GLN A 68 -4.58 2.08 13.84
N PRO A 69 -4.99 2.48 15.05
CA PRO A 69 -4.06 3.05 16.01
C PRO A 69 -2.97 2.01 16.30
N ASP A 70 -1.70 2.40 16.14
CA ASP A 70 -0.58 1.56 16.52
C ASP A 70 -0.71 1.24 18.03
N PRO A 71 -0.90 -0.04 18.41
CA PRO A 71 -1.14 -0.40 19.80
C PRO A 71 0.01 0.02 20.72
N LYS A 72 1.24 0.08 20.22
CA LYS A 72 2.39 0.56 20.99
C LYS A 72 2.36 2.07 21.20
N LEU A 73 1.84 2.82 20.22
CA LEU A 73 1.69 4.26 20.31
C LEU A 73 0.59 4.64 21.33
N GLU A 74 -0.50 3.87 21.38
CA GLU A 74 -1.56 4.03 22.39
C GLU A 74 -1.09 3.67 23.79
N GLU A 75 -0.33 2.59 23.96
CA GLU A 75 0.27 2.22 25.24
C GLU A 75 1.24 3.30 25.74
N ALA A 76 2.11 3.81 24.86
CA ALA A 76 3.02 4.90 25.18
C ALA A 76 2.30 6.18 25.61
N ARG A 77 1.21 6.56 24.92
CA ARG A 77 0.37 7.71 25.28
C ARG A 77 -0.24 7.56 26.67
N ARG A 78 -0.76 6.37 27.01
CA ARG A 78 -1.31 6.09 28.34
C ARG A 78 -0.26 6.19 29.43
N PHE A 79 0.92 5.63 29.18
CA PHE A 79 2.04 5.70 30.13
C PHE A 79 2.47 7.15 30.38
N ILE A 80 2.67 7.94 29.33
CA ILE A 80 3.03 9.37 29.46
C ILE A 80 1.94 10.14 30.21
N GLY A 81 0.67 9.92 29.89
CA GLY A 81 -0.45 10.55 30.59
C GLY A 81 -0.47 10.23 32.09
N ALA A 82 -0.20 8.97 32.47
CA ALA A 82 -0.13 8.55 33.86
C ALA A 82 1.05 9.21 34.61
N VAL A 83 2.21 9.33 33.95
CA VAL A 83 3.38 10.02 34.53
C VAL A 83 3.09 11.50 34.77
N ILE A 84 2.48 12.19 33.80
CA ILE A 84 2.11 13.61 33.93
C ILE A 84 1.12 13.80 35.09
N ALA A 85 0.09 12.96 35.17
CA ALA A 85 -0.90 13.03 36.25
C ALA A 85 -0.27 12.81 37.64
N ALA A 86 0.66 11.84 37.75
CA ALA A 86 1.37 11.58 39.00
C ALA A 86 2.24 12.77 39.43
N GLN A 87 2.93 13.42 38.50
CA GLN A 87 3.74 14.61 38.80
C GLN A 87 2.90 15.82 39.21
N GLU A 88 1.73 16.02 38.59
CA GLU A 88 0.82 17.10 39.00
C GLU A 88 0.25 16.88 40.40
N GLU A 89 -0.01 15.64 40.78
CA GLU A 89 -0.54 15.31 42.11
C GLU A 89 0.53 15.44 43.20
N GLU A 90 1.77 15.03 42.95
CA GLU A 90 2.90 15.31 43.86
C GLU A 90 3.13 16.82 44.04
N ARG A 91 3.06 17.59 42.95
CA ARG A 91 3.20 19.06 42.99
C ARG A 91 2.07 19.76 43.74
N ARG A 92 0.87 19.16 43.83
CA ARG A 92 -0.25 19.69 44.64
C ARG A 92 -0.12 19.35 46.12
N ARG A 93 0.64 18.31 46.48
CA ARG A 93 0.77 17.82 47.86
C ARG A 93 2.00 18.36 48.60
N GLY A 94 2.98 18.92 47.88
CA GLY A 94 4.11 19.67 48.43
C GLY A 94 3.85 21.17 48.46
#